data_AF-A0A958MCW1-F1
#
_entry.id   AF-A0A958MCW1-F1
#
_cell.length_a   1.000
_cell.length_b   1.000
_cell.length_c   1.000
_cell.angle_alpha   90.00
_cell.angle_beta   90.00
_cell.angle_gamma   90.00
#
_symmetry.space_group_name_H-M   'P 1'
#
loop_
_entity.id
_entity.type
_entity.pdbx_description
1 polymer ?
#
loop_
_entity_poly.entity_id
_entity_poly.type
_entity_poly.pdbx_seq_one_letter_code
_entity_poly.pdbx_strand_id
1 'polypeptide(L)' 'MTNQELEHRSEAELSALFRQVSEALTVTEKGSTARRNALASLENISRARTRHFKFPQR' A
#
# COMPACT_ATOMS: atom_id res chain seq x y z
N MET A 1 5.43 -5.07 3.65
CA MET A 1 4.58 -4.08 4.33
C MET A 1 3.37 -4.80 4.90
N THR A 2 3.23 -4.77 6.23
CA THR A 2 2.14 -5.46 6.93
C THR A 2 0.90 -4.57 7.07
N ASN A 3 -0.25 -5.14 7.43
CA ASN A 3 -1.44 -4.33 7.71
C ASN A 3 -1.23 -3.46 8.97
N GLN A 4 -0.58 -3.99 10.00
CA GLN A 4 -0.34 -3.28 11.26
C GLN A 4 0.52 -2.02 11.07
N GLU A 5 1.53 -2.06 10.20
CA GLU A 5 2.33 -0.87 9.85
C GLU A 5 1.52 0.22 9.13
N LEU A 6 0.42 -0.14 8.47
CA LEU A 6 -0.43 0.77 7.72
C LEU A 6 -1.58 1.35 8.57
N GLU A 7 -2.00 0.68 9.65
CA GLU A 7 -3.13 1.12 10.49
C GLU A 7 -2.87 2.44 11.25
N HIS A 8 -1.60 2.78 11.45
CA HIS A 8 -1.20 4.01 12.13
C HIS A 8 -0.83 5.15 11.17
N ARG A 9 -0.95 4.95 9.85
CA ARG A 9 -0.59 5.95 8.84
C ARG A 9 -1.79 6.81 8.49
N SER A 10 -1.56 8.11 8.30
CA SER A 10 -2.58 9.03 7.81
C SER A 10 -3.01 8.69 6.37
N GLU A 11 -4.18 9.15 5.94
CA GLU A 11 -4.65 8.95 4.56
C GLU A 11 -3.66 9.51 3.52
N ALA A 12 -3.04 10.66 3.80
CA ALA A 12 -2.02 11.26 2.94
C ALA A 12 -0.78 10.36 2.82
N GLU A 13 -0.32 9.78 3.93
CA GLU A 13 0.80 8.83 3.97
C GLU A 13 0.47 7.57 3.17
N LEU A 14 -0.73 7.01 3.35
CA LEU A 14 -1.19 5.84 2.60
C LEU A 14 -1.28 6.13 1.10
N SER A 15 -1.70 7.33 0.71
CA SER A 15 -1.78 7.75 -0.68
C SER A 15 -0.39 7.93 -1.31
N ALA A 16 0.56 8.51 -0.56
CA ALA A 16 1.95 8.63 -0.99
C ALA A 16 2.61 7.25 -1.16
N LEU A 17 2.42 6.35 -0.20
CA LEU A 17 2.92 4.96 -0.28
C LEU A 17 2.32 4.20 -1.46
N PHE A 18 1.02 4.35 -1.72
CA PHE A 18 0.38 3.73 -2.88
C PHE A 18 1.03 4.19 -4.19
N ARG A 19 1.30 5.49 -4.33
CA ARG A 19 1.97 6.05 -5.51
C ARG A 19 3.38 5.49 -5.66
N GLN A 20 4.18 5.53 -4.59
CA GLN A 20 5.57 5.06 -4.60
C GLN A 20 5.67 3.57 -4.98
N VAL A 21 4.82 2.72 -4.41
CA VAL A 21 4.84 1.29 -4.73
C VAL A 21 4.34 1.04 -6.16
N SER A 22 3.37 1.83 -6.64
CA SER A 22 2.88 1.75 -8.03
C SER A 22 3.98 2.12 -9.03
N GLU A 23 4.73 3.19 -8.77
CA GLU A 23 5.88 3.60 -9.58
C GLU A 23 6.97 2.52 -9.56
N ALA A 24 7.33 2.00 -8.38
CA ALA A 24 8.32 0.94 -8.24
C ALA A 24 7.91 -0.36 -8.96
N LEU A 25 6.61 -0.68 -9.00
CA LEU A 25 6.10 -1.86 -9.72
C LEU A 25 6.41 -1.79 -11.24
N THR A 26 6.46 -0.59 -11.82
CA THR A 26 6.70 -0.43 -13.27
C THR A 26 8.09 -0.91 -13.70
N VAL A 27 9.07 -0.83 -12.81
CA VAL A 27 10.47 -1.25 -13.08
C VAL A 27 10.77 -2.67 -12.59
N THR A 28 9.80 -3.36 -11.98
CA THR A 28 9.99 -4.75 -11.54
C THR A 28 9.81 -5.76 -12.66
N GLU A 29 10.70 -6.76 -12.72
CA GLU A 29 10.57 -7.86 -13.66
C GLU A 29 9.31 -8.69 -13.40
N LYS A 30 8.64 -9.11 -14.49
CA LYS A 30 7.47 -9.99 -14.43
C LYS A 30 7.85 -11.33 -13.79
N GLY A 31 6.99 -11.83 -12.89
CA GLY A 31 7.23 -13.11 -12.21
C GLY A 31 8.26 -13.06 -11.08
N SER A 32 8.97 -11.94 -10.89
CA SER A 32 9.92 -11.78 -9.79
C SER A 32 9.22 -11.74 -8.43
N THR A 33 9.94 -12.17 -7.39
CA THR A 33 9.49 -12.03 -6.00
C THR A 33 9.27 -10.55 -5.64
N ALA A 34 10.10 -9.65 -6.16
CA ALA A 34 9.94 -8.21 -5.97
C ALA A 34 8.57 -7.71 -6.48
N ARG A 35 8.16 -8.16 -7.68
CA ARG A 35 6.85 -7.83 -8.25
C ARG A 35 5.70 -8.35 -7.40
N ARG A 36 5.77 -9.61 -6.94
CA ARG A 36 4.74 -10.19 -6.05
C ARG A 36 4.62 -9.41 -4.73
N ASN A 37 5.75 -9.05 -4.14
CA ASN A 37 5.78 -8.27 -2.90
C ASN A 37 5.23 -6.86 -3.07
N ALA A 38 5.51 -6.21 -4.20
CA ALA A 38 4.96 -4.90 -4.54
C ALA A 38 3.43 -4.96 -4.71
N LEU A 39 2.92 -5.97 -5.43
CA LEU A 39 1.48 -6.20 -5.58
C LEU A 39 0.78 -6.45 -4.24
N ALA A 40 1.34 -7.31 -3.39
CA ALA A 40 0.81 -7.55 -2.04
C ALA A 40 0.79 -6.27 -1.19
N SER A 41 1.83 -5.43 -1.31
CA SER A 41 1.89 -4.15 -0.62
C SER A 41 0.82 -3.16 -1.10
N LEU A 42 0.56 -3.09 -2.42
CA LEU A 42 -0.52 -2.27 -2.98
C LEU A 42 -1.90 -2.70 -2.49
N GLU A 43 -2.16 -4.02 -2.42
CA GLU A 43 -3.42 -4.53 -1.89
C GLU A 43 -3.60 -4.14 -0.41
N ASN A 44 -2.56 -4.32 0.41
CA ASN A 44 -2.60 -3.93 1.82
C ASN A 44 -2.86 -2.43 2.00
N ILE A 45 -2.19 -1.56 1.22
CA ILE A 45 -2.42 -0.11 1.26
C ILE A 45 -3.85 0.24 0.83
N SER A 46 -4.37 -0.39 -0.23
CA SER A 46 -5.75 -0.18 -0.70
C SER A 46 -6.78 -0.53 0.37
N ARG A 47 -6.57 -1.67 1.06
CA ARG A 47 -7.40 -2.08 2.20
C ARG A 47 -7.32 -1.06 3.35
N ALA A 48 -6.13 -0.59 3.70
CA ALA A 48 -5.94 0.41 4.74
C ALA A 48 -6.66 1.74 4.41
N ARG A 49 -6.52 2.26 3.18
CA ARG A 49 -7.23 3.47 2.73
C ARG A 49 -8.76 3.30 2.84
N THR A 50 -9.28 2.14 2.44
CA THR A 50 -10.70 1.84 2.54
C THR A 50 -11.17 1.81 4.00
N ARG A 51 -10.35 1.28 4.92
CA ARG A 51 -10.64 1.29 6.36
C ARG A 51 -10.65 2.71 6.92
N HIS A 52 -9.69 3.56 6.56
CA HIS A 52 -9.67 4.96 6.98
C HIS A 52 -10.90 5.74 6.50
N PHE A 53 -11.35 5.49 5.27
CA PHE A 53 -12.58 6.12 4.76
C PHE A 53 -13.83 5.67 5.51
N LYS A 54 -13.91 4.38 5.87
CA LYS A 54 -15.06 3.82 6.60
C LYS A 54 -15.04 4.11 8.11
N PHE A 55 -13.86 4.23 8.69
CA PHE A 55 -13.63 4.44 10.12
C PHE A 55 -12.51 5.47 10.29
N PRO A 56 -12.82 6.77 10.17
CA PRO A 56 -11.85 7.82 10.42
C PRO A 56 -11.39 7.71 11.88
N GLN A 57 -10.11 7.42 12.08
CA GLN A 57 -9.45 7.44 13.39
C GLN A 57 -9.61 8.87 13.95
N ARG A 58 -10.42 9.03 15.00
CA ARG A 58 -10.73 10.31 15.67
C ARG A 58 -9.67 10.67 16.69
#